data_AF-A0A975J370-F1
#
_entry.id   AF-A0A975J370-F1
#
_cell.length_a   1.000
_cell.length_b   1.000
_cell.length_c   1.000
_cell.angle_alpha   90.00
_cell.angle_beta   90.00
_cell.angle_gamma   90.00
#
_symmetry.space_group_name_H-M   'P 1'
#
loop_
_entity.id
_entity.type
_entity.pdbx_description
1 polymer ?
#
loop_
_entity_poly.entity_id
_entity_poly.type
_entity_poly.pdbx_seq_one_letter_code
_entity_poly.pdbx_strand_id
1 'polypeptide(L)'
;MEAIRNYVWYLEARPQGNPQGAAQMGSGVVVSLYQPNQPDSHRRYLLTCRHVIRGADSKGANGYGDPLGEILCWKPNLGFTKPADIPNRQSGVCPGSWIARIADVLSPQSPGDVPADQRHPARDWVLLEVKGSDPLDDFQVEPFAPDWKEVKDGEALDIVGFPGGSATWRTNKLVQSVIARNAESQRLGEAGTLKLNGAQTGPGMSGCGVFDPAGFLAGIHRSATVVELATGAVSAPFIRGELAKLGWLVSAAAADPVAAIRESSKEVSAAFVSLTKLDTNKLTQTKPNTLEELASALETLKADLSTMRDCKAAHEILLHQAGVRVRPLLAAVARMADTATVDEAKEEVASLLDLLLADAAAFQKIAAKCPSVDTAALFAKQFTDAVNRLREPAITPDKSEKVIRMTLQRIVATGPADFQHEIGRKAAKLSFDRISVLVADLLTDRMIPPGVGLEGMMKLIPLKDEVGRLVAEHQSWQDFDREVRPIDDKARSVEGGREADLPDIQYLAELLAPWVQNLQATQTGYSDDFSDLMLSIRAFTTAAAAEKPEPTTVIKTFDAMRAKADYLFNLADQKLLKACESVTTIIAPIETLLTKIS
;
A
#
# COMPACT_ATOMS: atom_id res chain seq x y z
N MET A 1 12.72 -11.16 -2.94
CA MET A 1 13.25 -11.47 -4.29
C MET A 1 12.18 -11.92 -5.28
N GLU A 2 11.29 -12.87 -4.97
CA GLU A 2 10.28 -13.33 -5.95
C GLU A 2 9.36 -12.20 -6.45
N ALA A 3 9.08 -11.21 -5.60
CA ALA A 3 8.31 -10.01 -5.95
C ALA A 3 8.85 -9.22 -7.16
N ILE A 4 10.17 -9.20 -7.41
CA ILE A 4 10.74 -8.41 -8.53
C ILE A 4 10.28 -8.93 -9.89
N ARG A 5 9.89 -10.20 -9.97
CA ARG A 5 9.33 -10.82 -11.18
C ARG A 5 8.01 -10.20 -11.59
N ASN A 6 7.25 -9.68 -10.63
CA ASN A 6 5.94 -9.08 -10.86
C ASN A 6 6.05 -7.65 -11.42
N TYR A 7 7.20 -7.00 -11.27
CA TYR A 7 7.45 -5.67 -11.80
C TYR A 7 7.84 -5.67 -13.28
N VAL A 8 8.21 -6.83 -13.85
CA VAL A 8 8.74 -6.90 -15.23
C VAL A 8 7.71 -7.54 -16.16
N TRP A 9 7.30 -6.78 -17.17
CA TRP A 9 6.29 -7.16 -18.16
C TRP A 9 6.94 -7.47 -19.49
N TYR A 10 6.33 -8.38 -20.26
CA TYR A 10 6.79 -8.72 -21.60
C TYR A 10 6.23 -7.73 -22.61
N LEU A 11 7.02 -7.36 -23.62
CA LEU A 11 6.65 -6.39 -24.66
C LEU A 11 6.83 -6.97 -26.06
N GLU A 12 5.87 -6.66 -26.94
CA GLU A 12 6.03 -6.74 -28.39
C GLU A 12 5.61 -5.44 -29.06
N ALA A 13 6.51 -4.85 -29.85
CA ALA A 13 6.21 -3.69 -30.68
C ALA A 13 6.13 -4.10 -32.15
N ARG A 14 5.11 -3.61 -32.86
CA ARG A 14 4.74 -4.01 -34.23
C ARG A 14 4.36 -2.79 -35.09
N PRO A 15 4.54 -2.86 -36.43
CA PRO A 15 4.09 -1.80 -37.31
C PRO A 15 2.56 -1.63 -37.25
N GLN A 16 2.09 -0.38 -37.18
CA GLN A 16 0.67 -0.09 -37.18
C GLN A 16 0.04 -0.47 -38.52
N GLY A 17 -1.11 -1.15 -38.50
CA GLY A 17 -1.81 -1.59 -39.72
C GLY A 17 -1.21 -2.83 -40.37
N ASN A 18 -0.07 -3.33 -39.87
CA ASN A 18 0.46 -4.65 -40.22
C ASN A 18 0.68 -5.49 -38.95
N PRO A 19 -0.41 -5.94 -38.30
CA PRO A 19 -0.36 -6.66 -37.02
C PRO A 19 0.40 -8.00 -37.09
N GLN A 20 0.63 -8.53 -38.30
CA GLN A 20 1.41 -9.74 -38.57
C GLN A 20 2.88 -9.44 -38.97
N GLY A 21 3.26 -8.17 -39.04
CA GLY A 21 4.64 -7.76 -39.31
C GLY A 21 5.62 -8.27 -38.25
N ALA A 22 6.91 -8.26 -38.61
CA ALA A 22 7.98 -8.63 -37.69
C ALA A 22 7.92 -7.76 -36.42
N ALA A 23 7.85 -8.42 -35.26
CA ALA A 23 7.81 -7.74 -33.98
C ALA A 23 9.22 -7.49 -33.46
N GLN A 24 9.41 -6.35 -32.80
CA GLN A 24 10.50 -6.15 -31.86
C GLN A 24 10.04 -6.67 -30.50
N MET A 25 10.88 -7.45 -29.84
CA MET A 25 10.55 -8.11 -28.58
C MET A 25 11.43 -7.57 -27.46
N GLY A 26 10.84 -7.39 -26.29
CA GLY A 26 11.58 -6.95 -25.11
C GLY A 26 10.80 -7.13 -23.83
N SER A 27 11.22 -6.40 -22.82
CA SER A 27 10.64 -6.36 -21.48
C SER A 27 10.51 -4.90 -21.04
N GLY A 28 9.63 -4.61 -20.08
CA GLY A 28 9.52 -3.31 -19.45
C GLY A 28 9.32 -3.45 -17.95
N VAL A 29 9.83 -2.49 -17.17
CA VAL A 29 9.69 -2.46 -15.72
C VAL A 29 8.57 -1.50 -15.34
N VAL A 30 7.62 -1.95 -14.54
CA VAL A 30 6.57 -1.07 -13.96
C VAL A 30 7.23 -0.14 -12.96
N VAL A 31 7.09 1.16 -13.19
CA VAL A 31 7.61 2.23 -12.33
C VAL A 31 6.49 3.23 -12.01
N SER A 32 6.55 3.87 -10.85
CA SER A 32 5.59 4.91 -10.46
C SER A 32 6.29 6.25 -10.39
N LEU A 33 5.67 7.28 -10.98
CA LEU A 33 6.17 8.64 -11.04
C LEU A 33 5.11 9.62 -10.52
N TYR A 34 5.54 10.76 -9.99
CA TYR A 34 4.65 11.84 -9.56
C TYR A 34 5.33 13.20 -9.69
N GLN A 35 4.53 14.26 -9.70
CA GLN A 35 4.96 15.65 -9.62
C GLN A 35 4.66 16.18 -8.22
N PRO A 36 5.65 16.71 -7.47
CA PRO A 36 5.46 17.15 -6.09
C PRO A 36 4.37 18.20 -5.89
N ASN A 37 4.15 19.04 -6.90
CA ASN A 37 3.18 20.15 -6.85
C ASN A 37 1.78 19.74 -7.35
N GLN A 38 1.57 18.46 -7.66
CA GLN A 38 0.29 17.93 -8.14
C GLN A 38 0.02 16.58 -7.47
N PRO A 39 -0.70 16.54 -6.33
CA PRO A 39 -0.95 15.31 -5.58
C PRO A 39 -1.58 14.18 -6.42
N ASP A 40 -2.45 14.52 -7.38
CA ASP A 40 -3.13 13.56 -8.26
C ASP A 40 -2.30 13.11 -9.48
N SER A 41 -1.03 13.52 -9.56
CA SER A 41 -0.14 13.18 -10.68
C SER A 41 0.55 11.82 -10.56
N HIS A 42 0.32 11.10 -9.45
CA HIS A 42 0.85 9.75 -9.26
C HIS A 42 0.36 8.84 -10.39
N ARG A 43 1.29 8.34 -11.21
CA ARG A 43 1.00 7.46 -12.33
C ARG A 43 2.08 6.40 -12.53
N ARG A 44 1.64 5.23 -12.96
CA ARG A 44 2.47 4.10 -13.33
C ARG A 44 2.70 4.07 -14.83
N TYR A 45 3.94 3.70 -15.19
CA TYR A 45 4.44 3.57 -16.55
C TYR A 45 5.23 2.28 -16.68
N LEU A 46 5.40 1.79 -17.92
CA LEU A 46 6.44 0.81 -18.23
C LEU A 46 7.70 1.53 -18.70
N LEU A 47 8.80 1.35 -17.99
CA LEU A 47 10.13 1.80 -18.38
C LEU A 47 10.83 0.70 -19.18
N THR A 48 11.23 0.98 -20.41
CA THR A 48 11.91 0.01 -21.30
C THR A 48 13.00 0.68 -22.13
N CYS A 49 13.72 -0.09 -22.93
CA CYS A 49 14.70 0.44 -23.87
C CYS A 49 14.01 1.04 -25.11
N ARG A 50 14.54 2.16 -25.59
CA ARG A 50 14.02 2.85 -26.78
C ARG A 50 14.06 1.97 -28.02
N HIS A 51 15.10 1.16 -28.18
CA HIS A 51 15.21 0.26 -29.32
C HIS A 51 14.14 -0.84 -29.37
N VAL A 52 13.51 -1.20 -28.23
CA VAL A 52 12.45 -2.23 -28.18
C VAL A 52 11.19 -1.78 -28.91
N ILE A 53 10.94 -0.47 -28.99
CA ILE A 53 9.75 0.11 -29.61
C ILE A 53 10.02 0.66 -31.02
N ARG A 54 11.20 0.41 -31.60
CA ARG A 54 11.64 1.01 -32.88
C ARG A 54 11.98 -0.05 -33.92
N GLY A 55 11.59 0.21 -35.16
CA GLY A 55 11.89 -0.65 -36.30
C GLY A 55 13.37 -0.63 -36.70
N ALA A 56 13.67 -1.29 -37.82
CA ALA A 56 14.99 -1.19 -38.44
C ALA A 56 15.13 0.16 -39.17
N ASP A 57 16.32 0.76 -39.11
CA ASP A 57 16.63 1.98 -39.85
C ASP A 57 16.74 1.72 -41.37
N SER A 58 16.91 2.78 -42.16
CA SER A 58 17.07 2.68 -43.62
C SER A 58 18.26 1.82 -44.08
N LYS A 59 19.20 1.49 -43.18
CA LYS A 59 20.35 0.61 -43.44
C LYS A 59 20.15 -0.81 -42.90
N GLY A 60 18.99 -1.10 -42.32
CA GLY A 60 18.63 -2.40 -41.77
C GLY A 60 19.10 -2.63 -40.33
N ALA A 61 19.59 -1.61 -39.62
CA ALA A 61 19.96 -1.74 -38.21
C ALA A 61 18.72 -1.67 -37.32
N ASN A 62 18.41 -2.77 -36.63
CA ASN A 62 17.25 -2.87 -35.72
C ASN A 62 17.30 -1.83 -34.59
N GLY A 63 16.13 -1.33 -34.18
CA GLY A 63 15.99 -0.44 -33.03
C GLY A 63 16.30 1.03 -33.28
N TYR A 64 16.67 1.39 -34.51
CA TYR A 64 17.04 2.75 -34.90
C TYR A 64 16.14 3.36 -35.97
N GLY A 65 15.18 2.62 -36.54
CA GLY A 65 14.18 3.13 -37.47
C GLY A 65 12.92 3.62 -36.76
N ASP A 66 11.88 3.97 -37.51
CA ASP A 66 10.65 4.57 -37.00
C ASP A 66 10.07 3.91 -35.73
N PRO A 67 9.50 4.70 -34.79
CA PRO A 67 8.71 4.15 -33.70
C PRO A 67 7.57 3.28 -34.22
N LEU A 68 7.42 2.09 -33.63
CA LEU A 68 6.39 1.12 -33.99
C LEU A 68 5.07 1.52 -33.33
N GLY A 69 4.01 1.62 -34.14
CA GLY A 69 2.74 2.20 -33.69
C GLY A 69 1.79 1.26 -32.93
N GLU A 70 2.11 -0.03 -32.81
CA GLU A 70 1.41 -0.97 -31.94
C GLU A 70 2.37 -1.55 -30.90
N ILE A 71 2.12 -1.30 -29.61
CA ILE A 71 2.91 -1.85 -28.50
C ILE A 71 1.98 -2.67 -27.62
N LEU A 72 2.23 -3.98 -27.57
CA LEU A 72 1.50 -4.95 -26.77
C LEU A 72 2.32 -5.32 -25.54
N CYS A 73 1.66 -5.38 -24.39
CA CYS A 73 2.29 -5.69 -23.11
C CYS A 73 1.59 -6.89 -22.47
N TRP A 74 2.34 -7.80 -21.87
CA TRP A 74 1.78 -8.90 -21.09
C TRP A 74 2.34 -8.88 -19.67
N LYS A 75 1.42 -8.88 -18.70
CA LYS A 75 1.72 -9.05 -17.28
C LYS A 75 2.29 -10.45 -17.02
N PRO A 76 3.26 -10.59 -16.10
CA PRO A 76 3.75 -11.90 -15.67
C PRO A 76 2.62 -12.76 -15.08
N ASN A 77 2.78 -14.07 -15.18
CA ASN A 77 1.87 -15.10 -14.65
C ASN A 77 0.45 -15.10 -15.22
N LEU A 78 0.20 -14.38 -16.32
CA LEU A 78 -1.06 -14.46 -17.06
C LEU A 78 -0.91 -15.26 -18.35
N GLY A 79 -2.06 -15.69 -18.89
CA GLY A 79 -2.14 -16.44 -20.13
C GLY A 79 -1.66 -15.62 -21.33
N PHE A 80 -0.68 -16.15 -22.04
CA PHE A 80 -0.16 -15.60 -23.29
C PHE A 80 -1.03 -16.01 -24.47
N THR A 81 -1.38 -15.05 -25.32
CA THR A 81 -1.93 -15.33 -26.66
C THR A 81 -0.92 -14.88 -27.68
N LYS A 82 -0.44 -15.80 -28.51
CA LYS A 82 0.54 -15.46 -29.55
C LYS A 82 -0.16 -14.64 -30.64
N PRO A 83 0.29 -13.42 -30.96
CA PRO A 83 -0.42 -12.59 -31.94
C PRO A 83 -0.52 -13.23 -33.33
N ALA A 84 0.46 -14.06 -33.70
CA ALA A 84 0.47 -14.81 -34.95
C ALA A 84 -0.60 -15.92 -35.03
N ASP A 85 -1.11 -16.38 -33.89
CA ASP A 85 -2.12 -17.45 -33.82
C ASP A 85 -3.55 -16.89 -33.96
N ILE A 86 -3.73 -15.56 -34.00
CA ILE A 86 -5.04 -14.91 -34.07
C ILE A 86 -5.40 -14.63 -35.54
N PRO A 87 -6.41 -15.32 -36.12
CA PRO A 87 -6.82 -15.09 -37.49
C PRO A 87 -7.35 -13.66 -37.68
N ASN A 88 -6.96 -12.99 -38.77
CA ASN A 88 -7.44 -11.65 -39.12
C ASN A 88 -7.31 -10.61 -38.00
N ARG A 89 -6.28 -10.75 -37.15
CA ARG A 89 -6.00 -9.83 -36.04
C ARG A 89 -5.93 -8.38 -36.54
N GLN A 90 -6.56 -7.47 -35.81
CA GLN A 90 -6.42 -6.02 -36.01
C GLN A 90 -5.36 -5.46 -35.06
N SER A 91 -4.64 -4.41 -35.47
CA SER A 91 -3.71 -3.72 -34.56
C SER A 91 -4.47 -3.16 -33.35
N GLY A 92 -3.85 -3.27 -32.18
CA GLY A 92 -4.47 -2.92 -30.89
C GLY A 92 -5.40 -4.01 -30.34
N VAL A 93 -5.56 -5.15 -31.02
CA VAL A 93 -6.40 -6.24 -30.52
C VAL A 93 -5.54 -7.49 -30.34
N CYS A 94 -5.29 -7.87 -29.08
CA CYS A 94 -4.67 -9.14 -28.74
C CYS A 94 -5.15 -9.60 -27.35
N PRO A 95 -5.89 -10.73 -27.24
CA PRO A 95 -6.40 -11.22 -25.96
C PRO A 95 -5.31 -11.47 -24.91
N GLY A 96 -5.58 -11.07 -23.67
CA GLY A 96 -4.64 -11.21 -22.54
C GLY A 96 -3.45 -10.26 -22.60
N SER A 97 -3.48 -9.24 -23.46
CA SER A 97 -2.46 -8.19 -23.53
C SER A 97 -3.06 -6.80 -23.28
N TRP A 98 -2.23 -5.90 -22.78
CA TRP A 98 -2.50 -4.48 -22.67
C TRP A 98 -1.89 -3.75 -23.86
N ILE A 99 -2.44 -2.58 -24.18
CA ILE A 99 -1.89 -1.71 -25.23
C ILE A 99 -1.13 -0.58 -24.54
N ALA A 100 0.09 -0.33 -24.98
CA ALA A 100 0.86 0.81 -24.54
C ALA A 100 1.07 1.85 -25.64
N ARG A 101 1.35 3.08 -25.22
CA ARG A 101 1.75 4.21 -26.06
C ARG A 101 2.95 4.89 -25.45
N ILE A 102 3.73 5.56 -26.28
CA ILE A 102 4.88 6.32 -25.80
C ILE A 102 4.38 7.51 -24.98
N ALA A 103 4.95 7.71 -23.79
CA ALA A 103 4.71 8.90 -22.99
C ALA A 103 5.49 10.07 -23.61
N ASP A 104 4.97 10.65 -24.70
CA ASP A 104 5.69 11.61 -25.55
C ASP A 104 6.17 12.85 -24.79
N VAL A 105 5.43 13.28 -23.77
CA VAL A 105 5.81 14.42 -22.91
C VAL A 105 7.06 14.11 -22.07
N LEU A 106 7.24 12.85 -21.66
CA LEU A 106 8.31 12.43 -20.76
C LEU A 106 9.51 11.82 -21.48
N SER A 107 9.30 11.31 -22.69
CA SER A 107 10.33 10.60 -23.46
C SER A 107 10.13 10.77 -24.97
N PRO A 108 10.19 12.02 -25.48
CA PRO A 108 9.80 12.36 -26.86
C PRO A 108 10.57 11.55 -27.90
N GLN A 109 9.84 11.07 -28.91
CA GLN A 109 10.38 10.28 -30.00
C GLN A 109 10.21 11.02 -31.32
N SER A 110 11.33 11.36 -31.98
CA SER A 110 11.27 11.87 -33.35
C SER A 110 10.85 10.76 -34.31
N PRO A 111 10.05 11.06 -35.35
CA PRO A 111 9.88 10.17 -36.49
C PRO A 111 11.19 10.04 -37.27
N GLY A 112 11.31 8.95 -38.02
CA GLY A 112 12.45 8.59 -38.86
C GLY A 112 13.58 7.84 -38.14
N ASP A 113 14.64 7.58 -38.89
CA ASP A 113 15.88 7.00 -38.39
C ASP A 113 16.49 7.86 -37.29
N VAL A 114 16.99 7.23 -36.21
CA VAL A 114 17.79 7.92 -35.20
C VAL A 114 19.13 8.32 -35.82
N PRO A 115 19.48 9.62 -35.86
CA PRO A 115 20.80 10.07 -36.30
C PRO A 115 21.93 9.42 -35.49
N ALA A 116 23.06 9.08 -36.13
CA ALA A 116 24.13 8.31 -35.49
C ALA A 116 24.69 8.98 -34.22
N ASP A 117 24.78 10.31 -34.21
CA ASP A 117 25.18 11.14 -33.07
C ASP A 117 24.18 11.13 -31.90
N GLN A 118 22.94 10.69 -32.15
CA GLN A 118 21.89 10.55 -31.13
C GLN A 118 21.74 9.12 -30.61
N ARG A 119 22.48 8.14 -31.15
CA ARG A 119 22.44 6.72 -30.74
C ARG A 119 23.22 6.43 -29.45
N HIS A 120 23.19 7.38 -28.50
CA HIS A 120 23.95 7.27 -27.26
C HIS A 120 23.33 6.24 -26.29
N PRO A 121 24.13 5.28 -25.76
CA PRO A 121 23.67 4.26 -24.81
C PRO A 121 22.80 4.75 -23.65
N ALA A 122 23.23 5.81 -22.96
CA ALA A 122 22.50 6.38 -21.82
C ALA A 122 21.12 6.95 -22.18
N ARG A 123 20.83 7.19 -23.47
CA ARG A 123 19.54 7.72 -23.95
C ARG A 123 18.61 6.64 -24.49
N ASP A 124 19.01 5.38 -24.41
CA ASP A 124 18.24 4.24 -24.91
C ASP A 124 17.20 3.77 -23.89
N TRP A 125 16.32 4.68 -23.47
CA TRP A 125 15.21 4.41 -22.57
C TRP A 125 13.98 5.20 -23.02
N VAL A 126 12.79 4.68 -22.68
CA VAL A 126 11.50 5.29 -22.98
C VAL A 126 10.48 4.90 -21.92
N LEU A 127 9.52 5.77 -21.66
CA LEU A 127 8.37 5.49 -20.80
C LEU A 127 7.14 5.21 -21.66
N LEU A 128 6.38 4.20 -21.26
CA LEU A 128 5.16 3.81 -21.93
C LEU A 128 3.95 3.97 -20.99
N GLU A 129 2.93 4.65 -21.50
CA GLU A 129 1.60 4.70 -20.91
C GLU A 129 0.81 3.46 -21.31
N VAL A 130 0.41 2.65 -20.34
CA VAL A 130 -0.39 1.45 -20.59
C VAL A 130 -1.86 1.77 -20.39
N LYS A 131 -2.68 1.41 -21.38
CA LYS A 131 -4.14 1.51 -21.31
C LYS A 131 -4.72 0.13 -21.09
N GLY A 132 -5.52 0.00 -20.04
CA GLY A 132 -6.42 -1.15 -19.85
C GLY A 132 -7.39 -1.26 -21.02
N SER A 133 -7.69 -2.49 -21.43
CA SER A 133 -8.76 -2.75 -22.38
C SER A 133 -10.16 -2.71 -21.74
N ASP A 134 -10.22 -2.75 -20.41
CA ASP A 134 -11.43 -2.76 -19.58
C ASP A 134 -11.30 -1.67 -18.48
N PRO A 135 -12.34 -0.88 -18.19
CA PRO A 135 -12.37 0.02 -17.02
C PRO A 135 -12.03 -0.66 -15.68
N LEU A 136 -12.19 -1.98 -15.58
CA LEU A 136 -11.88 -2.79 -14.40
C LEU A 136 -10.44 -3.32 -14.37
N ASP A 137 -9.67 -3.15 -15.45
CA ASP A 137 -8.30 -3.64 -15.62
C ASP A 137 -7.32 -2.45 -15.67
N ASP A 138 -7.15 -1.83 -14.50
CA ASP A 138 -6.37 -0.61 -14.36
C ASP A 138 -4.89 -0.90 -14.12
N PHE A 139 -4.05 -0.64 -15.13
CA PHE A 139 -2.59 -0.71 -14.98
C PHE A 139 -2.06 0.13 -13.81
N GLN A 140 -2.78 1.18 -13.42
CA GLN A 140 -2.41 2.02 -12.28
C GLN A 140 -2.50 1.29 -10.93
N VAL A 141 -3.08 0.07 -10.85
CA VAL A 141 -3.09 -0.79 -9.64
C VAL A 141 -1.99 -1.86 -9.63
N GLU A 142 -1.16 -1.92 -10.67
CA GLU A 142 -0.08 -2.93 -10.80
C GLU A 142 1.14 -2.68 -9.92
N PRO A 143 1.75 -3.72 -9.31
CA PRO A 143 2.93 -3.56 -8.47
C PRO A 143 4.10 -3.00 -9.28
N PHE A 144 4.88 -2.11 -8.66
CA PHE A 144 5.97 -1.39 -9.32
C PHE A 144 7.29 -1.51 -8.56
N ALA A 145 8.39 -1.23 -9.26
CA ALA A 145 9.73 -1.24 -8.67
C ALA A 145 9.86 -0.17 -7.57
N PRO A 146 10.05 -0.55 -6.29
CA PRO A 146 9.93 0.34 -5.15
C PRO A 146 10.87 1.51 -5.11
N ASP A 147 12.11 1.29 -5.52
CA ASP A 147 13.14 2.29 -5.29
C ASP A 147 14.23 2.10 -6.31
N TRP A 148 14.90 3.19 -6.65
CA TRP A 148 15.99 3.17 -7.61
C TRP A 148 17.29 3.51 -6.91
N LYS A 149 18.31 2.69 -7.15
CA LYS A 149 19.54 2.72 -6.36
C LYS A 149 20.75 2.90 -7.24
N GLU A 150 21.71 3.68 -6.75
CA GLU A 150 23.04 3.74 -7.32
C GLU A 150 23.85 2.51 -6.88
N VAL A 151 24.44 1.84 -7.86
CA VAL A 151 25.18 0.60 -7.67
C VAL A 151 26.67 0.89 -7.59
N LYS A 152 27.35 0.30 -6.61
CA LYS A 152 28.80 0.39 -6.46
C LYS A 152 29.51 -0.60 -7.38
N ASP A 153 30.80 -0.38 -7.62
CA ASP A 153 31.61 -1.33 -8.39
C ASP A 153 31.68 -2.70 -7.67
N GLY A 154 31.55 -3.80 -8.42
CA GLY A 154 31.56 -5.17 -7.90
C GLY A 154 30.32 -5.58 -7.10
N GLU A 155 29.25 -4.77 -7.09
CA GLU A 155 28.00 -5.13 -6.43
C GLU A 155 27.25 -6.18 -7.25
N ALA A 156 26.72 -7.19 -6.55
CA ALA A 156 25.95 -8.27 -7.16
C ALA A 156 24.58 -7.76 -7.61
N LEU A 157 24.17 -8.18 -8.79
CA LEU A 157 22.92 -7.78 -9.45
C LEU A 157 22.20 -9.01 -10.00
N ASP A 158 20.88 -8.92 -10.02
CA ASP A 158 19.98 -9.87 -10.66
C ASP A 158 19.30 -9.20 -11.87
N ILE A 159 19.30 -9.87 -13.01
CA ILE A 159 18.64 -9.38 -14.23
C ILE A 159 17.37 -10.19 -14.46
N VAL A 160 16.23 -9.51 -14.57
CA VAL A 160 14.92 -10.17 -14.66
C VAL A 160 14.21 -9.77 -15.93
N GLY A 161 13.91 -10.74 -16.79
CA GLY A 161 13.32 -10.52 -18.11
C GLY A 161 12.80 -11.80 -18.77
N PHE A 162 12.56 -11.75 -20.08
CA PHE A 162 11.93 -12.83 -20.83
C PHE A 162 12.82 -13.35 -21.98
N PRO A 163 13.82 -14.20 -21.68
CA PRO A 163 14.71 -14.75 -22.70
C PRO A 163 13.94 -15.55 -23.75
N GLY A 164 14.23 -15.30 -25.02
CA GLY A 164 13.58 -15.89 -26.18
C GLY A 164 12.20 -15.32 -26.53
N GLY A 165 11.60 -14.50 -25.66
CA GLY A 165 10.28 -13.88 -25.88
C GLY A 165 9.20 -14.88 -26.33
N SER A 166 8.28 -14.43 -27.18
CA SER A 166 7.16 -15.22 -27.70
C SER A 166 7.55 -16.37 -28.63
N ALA A 167 8.83 -16.49 -29.01
CA ALA A 167 9.32 -17.67 -29.71
C ALA A 167 9.29 -18.93 -28.82
N THR A 168 9.40 -18.75 -27.50
CA THR A 168 9.43 -19.85 -26.52
C THR A 168 8.06 -20.25 -25.99
N TRP A 169 7.06 -19.39 -26.14
CA TRP A 169 5.72 -19.62 -25.62
C TRP A 169 4.73 -20.06 -26.70
N ARG A 170 3.77 -20.87 -26.27
CA ARG A 170 2.57 -21.23 -27.03
C ARG A 170 1.37 -20.48 -26.46
N THR A 171 0.34 -20.27 -27.27
CA THR A 171 -0.94 -19.74 -26.80
C THR A 171 -1.46 -20.56 -25.60
N ASN A 172 -2.03 -19.88 -24.61
CA ASN A 172 -2.47 -20.40 -23.30
C ASN A 172 -1.36 -20.84 -22.33
N LYS A 173 -0.09 -20.57 -22.60
CA LYS A 173 0.99 -20.70 -21.61
C LYS A 173 1.11 -19.43 -20.77
N LEU A 174 1.59 -19.57 -19.53
CA LEU A 174 1.83 -18.43 -18.67
C LEU A 174 3.07 -17.65 -19.14
N VAL A 175 2.98 -16.32 -19.10
CA VAL A 175 4.13 -15.42 -19.31
C VAL A 175 5.05 -15.50 -18.09
N GLN A 176 6.20 -16.15 -18.23
CA GLN A 176 7.12 -16.40 -17.11
C GLN A 176 8.46 -15.72 -17.32
N SER A 177 8.83 -14.86 -16.38
CA SER A 177 10.16 -14.23 -16.37
C SER A 177 11.23 -15.21 -15.93
N VAL A 178 12.49 -14.89 -16.24
CA VAL A 178 13.68 -15.60 -15.76
C VAL A 178 14.55 -14.61 -15.00
N ILE A 179 15.13 -15.07 -13.89
CA ILE A 179 16.15 -14.32 -13.14
C ILE A 179 17.51 -14.88 -13.56
N ALA A 180 18.28 -14.06 -14.27
CA ALA A 180 19.71 -14.30 -14.49
C ALA A 180 20.48 -13.73 -13.30
N ARG A 181 20.98 -14.63 -12.45
CA ARG A 181 21.69 -14.29 -11.21
C ARG A 181 23.18 -14.05 -11.43
N ASN A 182 23.81 -13.45 -10.42
CA ASN A 182 25.26 -13.26 -10.34
C ASN A 182 25.80 -12.36 -11.45
N ALA A 183 25.01 -11.37 -11.89
CA ALA A 183 25.57 -10.28 -12.65
C ALA A 183 26.42 -9.43 -11.69
N GLU A 184 27.59 -8.99 -12.14
CA GLU A 184 28.42 -8.07 -11.36
C GLU A 184 28.48 -6.73 -12.08
N SER A 185 28.27 -5.65 -11.33
CA SER A 185 28.57 -4.32 -11.84
C SER A 185 30.08 -4.18 -12.02
N GLN A 186 30.50 -3.65 -13.16
CA GLN A 186 31.86 -3.15 -13.36
C GLN A 186 31.84 -1.67 -13.66
N ARG A 187 32.65 -0.90 -12.94
CA ARG A 187 32.77 0.54 -13.16
C ARG A 187 33.71 0.81 -14.33
N LEU A 188 33.17 0.65 -15.54
CA LEU A 188 33.84 1.01 -16.79
C LEU A 188 32.90 1.73 -17.78
N GLY A 189 31.76 2.26 -17.32
CA GLY A 189 30.74 2.86 -18.19
C GLY A 189 30.88 4.36 -18.40
N GLU A 190 30.55 4.81 -19.62
CA GLU A 190 30.22 6.21 -19.92
C GLU A 190 29.10 6.70 -18.98
N ALA A 191 29.06 8.02 -18.71
CA ALA A 191 28.07 8.60 -17.80
C ALA A 191 26.64 8.17 -18.19
N GLY A 192 25.89 7.66 -17.21
CA GLY A 192 24.50 7.19 -17.39
C GLY A 192 24.35 5.72 -17.79
N THR A 193 25.45 4.96 -17.90
CA THR A 193 25.43 3.52 -18.19
C THR A 193 26.02 2.70 -17.06
N LEU A 194 25.62 1.43 -16.97
CA LEU A 194 26.19 0.41 -16.10
C LEU A 194 26.78 -0.70 -16.97
N LYS A 195 28.02 -1.12 -16.73
CA LYS A 195 28.57 -2.32 -17.36
C LYS A 195 28.28 -3.52 -16.47
N LEU A 196 27.84 -4.61 -17.08
CA LEU A 196 27.43 -5.84 -16.39
C LEU A 196 28.30 -6.99 -16.89
N ASN A 197 28.83 -7.79 -15.96
CA ASN A 197 29.60 -9.00 -16.26
C ASN A 197 28.91 -10.24 -15.68
N GLY A 198 29.23 -11.43 -16.22
CA GLY A 198 28.88 -12.72 -15.63
C GLY A 198 27.43 -13.21 -15.80
N ALA A 199 26.53 -12.35 -16.30
CA ALA A 199 25.12 -12.71 -16.45
C ALA A 199 24.83 -13.52 -17.73
N GLN A 200 24.04 -14.59 -17.61
CA GLN A 200 23.45 -15.29 -18.76
C GLN A 200 22.19 -14.55 -19.22
N THR A 201 22.34 -13.56 -20.10
CA THR A 201 21.21 -12.88 -20.75
C THR A 201 21.00 -13.42 -22.16
N GLY A 202 19.85 -13.12 -22.78
CA GLY A 202 19.56 -13.55 -24.14
C GLY A 202 18.59 -12.60 -24.87
N PRO A 203 18.40 -12.78 -26.19
CA PRO A 203 17.43 -12.02 -26.97
C PRO A 203 16.04 -12.04 -26.31
N GLY A 204 15.32 -10.92 -26.30
CA GLY A 204 14.03 -10.75 -25.60
C GLY A 204 14.14 -10.20 -24.17
N MET A 205 15.35 -10.12 -23.60
CA MET A 205 15.61 -9.46 -22.31
C MET A 205 15.97 -7.96 -22.45
N SER A 206 15.87 -7.36 -23.63
CA SER A 206 16.02 -5.90 -23.78
C SER A 206 14.97 -5.14 -22.99
N GLY A 207 15.37 -4.09 -22.27
CA GLY A 207 14.48 -3.27 -21.44
C GLY A 207 14.07 -3.92 -20.12
N CYS A 208 14.63 -5.10 -19.81
CA CYS A 208 14.30 -5.81 -18.58
C CYS A 208 14.98 -5.18 -17.35
N GLY A 209 14.46 -5.45 -16.15
CA GLY A 209 14.96 -4.81 -14.94
C GLY A 209 16.28 -5.41 -14.46
N VAL A 210 17.19 -4.55 -14.02
CA VAL A 210 18.40 -4.90 -13.30
C VAL A 210 18.19 -4.49 -11.85
N PHE A 211 18.28 -5.44 -10.93
CA PHE A 211 17.95 -5.25 -9.52
C PHE A 211 19.13 -5.59 -8.62
N ASP A 212 19.26 -4.88 -7.51
CA ASP A 212 20.15 -5.28 -6.43
C ASP A 212 19.55 -6.43 -5.61
N PRO A 213 20.28 -7.04 -4.66
CA PRO A 213 19.77 -8.17 -3.87
C PRO A 213 18.59 -7.79 -2.95
N ALA A 214 18.43 -6.50 -2.65
CA ALA A 214 17.29 -5.99 -1.89
C ALA A 214 16.03 -5.80 -2.77
N GLY A 215 16.18 -5.88 -4.10
CA GLY A 215 15.10 -5.73 -5.07
C GLY A 215 14.90 -4.29 -5.56
N PHE A 216 15.87 -3.40 -5.31
CA PHE A 216 15.86 -2.03 -5.83
C PHE A 216 16.33 -1.99 -7.28
N LEU A 217 15.71 -1.14 -8.09
CA LEU A 217 16.03 -0.99 -9.50
C LEU A 217 17.37 -0.25 -9.66
N ALA A 218 18.36 -0.97 -10.17
CA ALA A 218 19.66 -0.43 -10.54
C ALA A 218 19.65 0.19 -11.96
N GLY A 219 18.83 -0.36 -12.86
CA GLY A 219 18.79 0.07 -14.25
C GLY A 219 17.91 -0.81 -15.13
N ILE A 220 17.94 -0.54 -16.44
CA ILE A 220 17.31 -1.40 -17.45
C ILE A 220 18.36 -1.99 -18.38
N HIS A 221 18.31 -3.30 -18.58
CA HIS A 221 19.27 -4.05 -19.36
C HIS A 221 19.15 -3.75 -20.86
N ARG A 222 20.28 -3.49 -21.53
CA ARG A 222 20.33 -3.22 -22.96
C ARG A 222 21.00 -4.38 -23.69
N SER A 223 20.27 -5.18 -24.45
CA SER A 223 20.92 -6.05 -25.44
C SER A 223 19.95 -6.62 -26.47
N ALA A 224 20.12 -6.21 -27.73
CA ALA A 224 19.37 -6.77 -28.85
C ALA A 224 20.09 -7.97 -29.50
N THR A 225 21.40 -8.13 -29.29
CA THR A 225 22.23 -9.14 -29.96
C THR A 225 23.23 -9.83 -29.04
N VAL A 226 23.65 -11.05 -29.42
CA VAL A 226 24.59 -11.88 -28.63
C VAL A 226 25.94 -11.20 -28.37
N VAL A 227 26.39 -10.33 -29.28
CA VAL A 227 27.64 -9.57 -29.13
C VAL A 227 27.48 -8.37 -28.20
N GLU A 228 26.27 -7.79 -28.11
CA GLU A 228 25.92 -6.71 -27.19
C GLU A 228 25.55 -7.22 -25.78
N LEU A 229 25.29 -8.53 -25.60
CA LEU A 229 25.03 -9.18 -24.29
C LEU A 229 26.18 -8.92 -23.27
N ALA A 230 27.34 -8.45 -23.73
CA ALA A 230 28.48 -8.17 -22.88
C ALA A 230 28.54 -6.76 -22.27
N THR A 231 27.69 -5.77 -22.65
CA THR A 231 28.04 -4.36 -22.37
C THR A 231 26.90 -3.38 -22.08
N GLY A 232 25.94 -3.77 -21.23
CA GLY A 232 25.47 -2.84 -20.18
C GLY A 232 23.97 -2.57 -20.04
N ALA A 233 23.66 -1.71 -19.09
CA ALA A 233 22.32 -1.23 -18.74
C ALA A 233 22.29 0.30 -18.74
N VAL A 234 21.11 0.90 -18.94
CA VAL A 234 20.91 2.32 -18.62
C VAL A 234 20.74 2.43 -17.11
N SER A 235 21.50 3.32 -16.48
CA SER A 235 21.47 3.53 -15.03
C SER A 235 20.14 4.13 -14.58
N ALA A 236 19.48 3.53 -13.59
CA ALA A 236 18.25 4.07 -13.01
C ALA A 236 18.47 5.45 -12.37
N PRO A 237 19.55 5.69 -11.58
CA PRO A 237 19.88 7.06 -11.11
C PRO A 237 19.97 8.10 -12.22
N PHE A 238 20.50 7.74 -13.39
CA PHE A 238 20.58 8.64 -14.53
C PHE A 238 19.19 8.97 -15.09
N ILE A 239 18.35 7.97 -15.31
CA ILE A 239 16.96 8.16 -15.76
C ILE A 239 16.18 9.01 -14.76
N ARG A 240 16.36 8.77 -13.45
CA ARG A 240 15.76 9.57 -12.37
C ARG A 240 16.15 11.04 -12.49
N GLY A 241 17.42 11.31 -12.75
CA GLY A 241 17.93 12.67 -12.96
C GLY A 241 17.32 13.35 -14.19
N GLU A 242 17.15 12.64 -15.30
CA GLU A 242 16.49 13.17 -16.50
C GLU A 242 15.00 13.48 -16.26
N LEU A 243 14.27 12.60 -15.55
CA LEU A 243 12.87 12.82 -15.17
C LEU A 243 12.72 14.00 -14.20
N ALA A 244 13.65 14.14 -13.24
CA ALA A 244 13.64 15.25 -12.29
C ALA A 244 13.78 16.62 -12.98
N LYS A 245 14.57 16.70 -14.07
CA LYS A 245 14.67 17.92 -14.89
C LYS A 245 13.34 18.31 -15.55
N LEU A 246 12.45 17.34 -15.77
CA LEU A 246 11.10 17.54 -16.29
C LEU A 246 10.07 17.76 -15.16
N GLY A 247 10.49 17.83 -13.90
CA GLY A 247 9.63 18.01 -12.74
C GLY A 247 8.95 16.73 -12.24
N TRP A 248 9.40 15.56 -12.67
CA TRP A 248 8.87 14.26 -12.26
C TRP A 248 9.82 13.53 -11.31
N LEU A 249 9.29 13.01 -10.22
CA LEU A 249 10.01 12.22 -9.23
C LEU A 249 9.53 10.77 -9.26
N VAL A 250 10.42 9.86 -8.87
CA VAL A 250 10.10 8.43 -8.73
C VAL A 250 9.40 8.22 -7.40
N SER A 251 8.22 7.59 -7.41
CA SER A 251 7.55 7.18 -6.18
C SER A 251 8.34 6.03 -5.54
N ALA A 252 8.57 6.11 -4.24
CA ALA A 252 8.93 4.91 -3.50
C ALA A 252 7.75 3.92 -3.56
N ALA A 253 7.95 2.59 -3.66
CA ALA A 253 6.86 1.70 -3.24
C ALA A 253 6.58 2.04 -1.79
N ALA A 254 5.34 1.84 -1.37
CA ALA A 254 5.01 1.90 0.03
C ALA A 254 5.96 0.95 0.77
N ALA A 255 7.02 1.51 1.33
CA ALA A 255 7.76 0.91 2.41
C ALA A 255 6.71 0.48 3.43
N ASP A 256 6.93 -0.63 4.13
CA ASP A 256 6.08 -0.98 5.25
C ASP A 256 5.83 0.30 6.06
N PRO A 257 4.58 0.82 6.08
CA PRO A 257 4.23 2.09 6.69
C PRO A 257 4.80 2.19 8.10
N VAL A 258 4.73 1.08 8.83
CA VAL A 258 5.21 0.96 10.19
C VAL A 258 6.73 0.99 10.25
N ALA A 259 7.43 0.38 9.29
CA ALA A 259 8.89 0.43 9.22
C ALA A 259 9.40 1.84 8.87
N ALA A 260 8.74 2.54 7.93
CA ALA A 260 9.08 3.91 7.55
C ALA A 260 8.85 4.90 8.71
N ILE A 261 7.72 4.78 9.41
CA ILE A 261 7.41 5.54 10.63
C ILE A 261 8.43 5.24 11.72
N ARG A 262 8.80 3.97 11.93
CA ARG A 262 9.77 3.56 12.95
C ARG A 262 11.14 4.18 12.69
N GLU A 263 11.63 4.13 11.45
CA GLU A 263 12.93 4.70 11.11
C GLU A 263 12.93 6.22 11.23
N SER A 264 11.88 6.88 10.72
CA SER A 264 11.69 8.33 10.87
C SER A 264 11.62 8.74 12.35
N SER A 265 10.94 7.96 13.18
CA SER A 265 10.81 8.20 14.62
C SER A 265 12.15 8.05 15.36
N LYS A 266 13.02 7.12 14.94
CA LYS A 266 14.40 7.03 15.47
C LYS A 266 15.23 8.25 15.08
N GLU A 267 15.17 8.68 13.84
CA GLU A 267 15.90 9.86 13.35
C GLU A 267 15.45 11.13 14.10
N VAL A 268 14.14 11.30 14.28
CA VAL A 268 13.54 12.38 15.11
C VAL A 268 14.01 12.28 16.56
N SER A 269 14.00 11.07 17.15
CA SER A 269 14.45 10.89 18.53
C SER A 269 15.93 11.20 18.71
N ALA A 270 16.77 10.77 17.77
CA ALA A 270 18.20 11.08 17.74
C ALA A 270 18.45 12.58 17.54
N ALA A 271 17.61 13.25 16.74
CA ALA A 271 17.61 14.70 16.56
C ALA A 271 17.38 15.43 17.88
N PHE A 272 16.31 15.06 18.60
CA PHE A 272 15.99 15.63 19.91
C PHE A 272 17.10 15.39 20.93
N VAL A 273 17.65 14.16 21.00
CA VAL A 273 18.79 13.87 21.88
C VAL A 273 20.01 14.74 21.53
N SER A 274 20.28 14.96 20.25
CA SER A 274 21.38 15.82 19.81
C SER A 274 21.17 17.28 20.18
N LEU A 275 19.94 17.79 20.06
CA LEU A 275 19.56 19.12 20.52
C LEU A 275 19.83 19.31 22.01
N THR A 276 19.57 18.30 22.84
CA THR A 276 19.82 18.41 24.29
C THR A 276 21.32 18.51 24.66
N LYS A 277 22.22 18.25 23.71
CA LYS A 277 23.69 18.34 23.89
C LYS A 277 24.26 19.68 23.41
N LEU A 278 23.45 20.53 22.77
CA LEU A 278 23.88 21.87 22.39
C LEU A 278 23.98 22.76 23.64
N ASP A 279 24.97 23.65 23.64
CA ASP A 279 25.17 24.64 24.69
C ASP A 279 24.02 25.66 24.66
N THR A 280 23.06 25.49 25.57
CA THR A 280 21.83 26.28 25.65
C THR A 280 22.10 27.77 25.83
N ASN A 281 23.25 28.14 26.43
CA ASN A 281 23.64 29.54 26.60
C ASN A 281 24.00 30.25 25.29
N LYS A 282 24.48 29.52 24.27
CA LYS A 282 24.76 30.09 22.93
C LYS A 282 23.50 30.23 22.09
N LEU A 283 22.52 29.35 22.28
CA LEU A 283 21.24 29.38 21.57
C LEU A 283 20.34 30.51 22.08
N THR A 284 20.19 30.65 23.39
CA THR A 284 19.31 31.67 24.02
C THR A 284 19.78 33.11 23.77
N GLN A 285 21.08 33.34 23.58
CA GLN A 285 21.62 34.67 23.30
C GLN A 285 21.31 35.21 21.90
N THR A 286 20.92 34.36 20.93
CA THR A 286 20.89 34.77 19.51
C THR A 286 19.49 34.88 18.90
N LYS A 287 18.51 34.06 19.34
CA LYS A 287 17.08 34.18 18.96
C LYS A 287 16.14 33.67 20.06
N PRO A 288 15.93 34.42 21.15
CA PRO A 288 15.09 33.99 22.27
C PRO A 288 13.64 33.69 21.83
N ASN A 289 13.06 34.52 20.96
CA ASN A 289 11.67 34.36 20.51
C ASN A 289 11.45 33.05 19.71
N THR A 290 12.36 32.68 18.80
CA THR A 290 12.24 31.44 18.00
C THR A 290 12.34 30.20 18.90
N LEU A 291 13.15 30.25 19.96
CA LEU A 291 13.29 29.16 20.93
C LEU A 291 12.08 29.03 21.84
N GLU A 292 11.50 30.14 22.29
CA GLU A 292 10.24 30.15 23.03
C GLU A 292 9.10 29.59 22.19
N GLU A 293 9.02 29.97 20.91
CA GLU A 293 8.02 29.45 19.97
C GLU A 293 8.21 27.95 19.71
N LEU A 294 9.46 27.49 19.59
CA LEU A 294 9.78 26.06 19.44
C LEU A 294 9.42 25.28 20.70
N ALA A 295 9.73 25.80 21.90
CA ALA A 295 9.35 25.19 23.17
C ALA A 295 7.82 25.08 23.30
N SER A 296 7.09 26.15 22.95
CA SER A 296 5.63 26.15 22.94
C SER A 296 5.04 25.14 21.95
N ALA A 297 5.61 25.04 20.74
CA ALA A 297 5.18 24.07 19.73
C ALA A 297 5.47 22.63 20.18
N LEU A 298 6.58 22.39 20.87
CA LEU A 298 6.95 21.09 21.42
C LEU A 298 6.09 20.66 22.61
N GLU A 299 5.72 21.58 23.52
CA GLU A 299 4.74 21.29 24.58
C GLU A 299 3.38 20.93 24.02
N THR A 300 2.94 21.64 22.97
CA THR A 300 1.69 21.32 22.26
C THR A 300 1.76 19.91 21.65
N LEU A 301 2.86 19.60 20.96
CA LEU A 301 3.08 18.27 20.38
C LEU A 301 3.08 17.18 21.46
N LYS A 302 3.75 17.40 22.60
CA LYS A 302 3.76 16.47 23.74
C LYS A 302 2.34 16.20 24.27
N ALA A 303 1.53 17.24 24.44
CA ALA A 303 0.16 17.10 24.91
C ALA A 303 -0.72 16.30 23.94
N ASP A 304 -0.58 16.56 22.63
CA ASP A 304 -1.32 15.82 21.60
C ASP A 304 -0.87 14.35 21.51
N LEU A 305 0.43 14.06 21.62
CA LEU A 305 0.95 12.70 21.63
C LEU A 305 0.53 11.91 22.87
N SER A 306 0.50 12.55 24.04
CA SER A 306 -0.02 11.94 25.26
C SER A 306 -1.50 11.59 25.12
N THR A 307 -2.28 12.51 24.53
CA THR A 307 -3.69 12.29 24.23
C THR A 307 -3.89 11.10 23.29
N MET A 308 -3.12 11.02 22.21
CA MET A 308 -3.17 9.89 21.27
C MET A 308 -2.82 8.56 21.95
N ARG A 309 -1.86 8.54 22.88
CA ARG A 309 -1.52 7.35 23.68
C ARG A 309 -2.69 6.88 24.54
N ASP A 310 -3.37 7.80 25.22
CA ASP A 310 -4.52 7.46 26.07
C ASP A 310 -5.70 6.95 25.24
N CYS A 311 -6.00 7.59 24.11
CA CYS A 311 -7.08 7.14 23.23
C CYS A 311 -6.74 5.82 22.52
N LYS A 312 -5.47 5.54 22.20
CA LYS A 312 -4.98 4.21 21.75
C LYS A 312 -5.24 3.14 22.80
N ALA A 313 -4.86 3.39 24.05
CA ALA A 313 -5.04 2.42 25.12
C ALA A 313 -6.53 2.13 25.39
N ALA A 314 -7.38 3.16 25.31
CA ALA A 314 -8.84 2.99 25.39
C ALA A 314 -9.37 2.11 24.25
N HIS A 315 -8.83 2.33 23.06
CA HIS A 315 -9.17 1.60 21.85
C HIS A 315 -8.78 0.11 21.91
N GLU A 316 -7.56 -0.20 22.35
CA GLU A 316 -7.07 -1.58 22.51
C GLU A 316 -7.91 -2.40 23.50
N ILE A 317 -8.37 -1.78 24.58
CA ILE A 317 -9.25 -2.45 25.54
C ILE A 317 -10.60 -2.79 24.89
N LEU A 318 -11.20 -1.86 24.16
CA LEU A 318 -12.51 -2.07 23.53
C LEU A 318 -12.47 -3.07 22.36
N LEU A 319 -11.52 -2.94 21.44
CA LEU A 319 -11.50 -3.79 20.23
C LEU A 319 -10.78 -5.12 20.44
N HIS A 320 -9.63 -5.12 21.11
CA HIS A 320 -8.83 -6.33 21.21
C HIS A 320 -9.17 -7.13 22.45
N GLN A 321 -9.19 -6.52 23.63
CA GLN A 321 -9.41 -7.28 24.86
C GLN A 321 -10.87 -7.73 25.00
N ALA A 322 -11.82 -6.80 24.87
CA ALA A 322 -13.23 -7.13 24.94
C ALA A 322 -13.66 -7.94 23.70
N GLY A 323 -13.26 -7.55 22.49
CA GLY A 323 -13.61 -8.25 21.24
C GLY A 323 -13.16 -9.72 21.21
N VAL A 324 -11.96 -10.04 21.69
CA VAL A 324 -11.48 -11.44 21.80
C VAL A 324 -12.34 -12.26 22.77
N ARG A 325 -12.97 -11.63 23.75
CA ARG A 325 -13.80 -12.30 24.77
C ARG A 325 -15.27 -12.42 24.35
N VAL A 326 -15.74 -11.58 23.42
CA VAL A 326 -17.12 -11.66 22.87
C VAL A 326 -17.37 -12.99 22.17
N ARG A 327 -16.43 -13.50 21.37
CA ARG A 327 -16.63 -14.73 20.58
C ARG A 327 -16.72 -16.00 21.44
N PRO A 328 -15.81 -16.25 22.40
CA PRO A 328 -15.97 -17.31 23.39
C PRO A 328 -17.27 -17.18 24.20
N LEU A 329 -17.66 -15.95 24.55
CA LEU A 329 -18.89 -15.71 25.32
C LEU A 329 -20.13 -16.12 24.51
N LEU A 330 -20.19 -15.76 23.23
CA LEU A 330 -21.28 -16.19 22.34
C LEU A 330 -21.31 -17.72 22.17
N ALA A 331 -20.15 -18.36 22.05
CA ALA A 331 -20.05 -19.81 21.95
C ALA A 331 -20.50 -20.51 23.24
N ALA A 332 -20.14 -19.97 24.41
CA ALA A 332 -20.57 -20.48 25.71
C ALA A 332 -22.08 -20.30 25.92
N VAL A 333 -22.65 -19.16 25.53
CA VAL A 333 -24.10 -18.92 25.56
C VAL A 333 -24.85 -19.88 24.63
N ALA A 334 -24.32 -20.17 23.43
CA ALA A 334 -24.92 -21.15 22.54
C ALA A 334 -24.89 -22.57 23.13
N ARG A 335 -23.81 -22.95 23.83
CA ARG A 335 -23.73 -24.23 24.57
C ARG A 335 -24.68 -24.30 25.76
N MET A 336 -24.98 -23.18 26.42
CA MET A 336 -26.00 -23.15 27.48
C MET A 336 -27.41 -23.45 26.99
N ALA A 337 -27.70 -23.17 25.71
CA ALA A 337 -28.99 -23.51 25.09
C ALA A 337 -29.12 -25.02 24.79
N ASP A 338 -28.01 -25.77 24.84
CA ASP A 338 -27.98 -27.22 24.70
C ASP A 338 -28.01 -27.91 26.07
N THR A 339 -28.96 -28.82 26.27
CA THR A 339 -29.32 -29.38 27.58
C THR A 339 -28.24 -30.25 28.25
N ALA A 340 -27.22 -30.72 27.51
CA ALA A 340 -26.22 -31.66 28.01
C ALA A 340 -25.04 -31.02 28.78
N THR A 341 -24.81 -29.71 28.62
CA THR A 341 -23.59 -29.03 29.10
C THR A 341 -23.86 -27.72 29.84
N VAL A 342 -25.08 -27.56 30.37
CA VAL A 342 -25.58 -26.27 30.87
C VAL A 342 -24.74 -25.70 32.01
N ASP A 343 -24.28 -26.52 32.96
CA ASP A 343 -23.57 -26.02 34.14
C ASP A 343 -22.12 -25.61 33.85
N GLU A 344 -21.40 -26.35 33.01
CA GLU A 344 -20.06 -25.97 32.52
C GLU A 344 -20.12 -24.69 31.68
N ALA A 345 -21.12 -24.59 30.80
CA ALA A 345 -21.31 -23.42 29.95
C ALA A 345 -21.71 -22.17 30.78
N LYS A 346 -22.49 -22.34 31.87
CA LYS A 346 -22.78 -21.25 32.82
C LYS A 346 -21.54 -20.72 33.52
N GLU A 347 -20.66 -21.61 33.98
CA GLU A 347 -19.42 -21.22 34.65
C GLU A 347 -18.49 -20.45 33.69
N GLU A 348 -18.39 -20.91 32.44
CA GLU A 348 -17.62 -20.24 31.40
C GLU A 348 -18.21 -18.86 31.04
N VAL A 349 -19.55 -18.76 30.91
CA VAL A 349 -20.23 -17.47 30.69
C VAL A 349 -19.98 -16.51 31.86
N ALA A 350 -20.07 -16.98 33.11
CA ALA A 350 -19.80 -16.15 34.28
C ALA A 350 -18.35 -15.65 34.29
N SER A 351 -17.38 -16.53 34.01
CA SER A 351 -15.97 -16.17 33.93
C SER A 351 -15.68 -15.12 32.85
N LEU A 352 -16.25 -15.29 31.66
CA LEU A 352 -16.08 -14.34 30.55
C LEU A 352 -16.75 -12.99 30.80
N LEU A 353 -17.90 -12.98 31.49
CA LEU A 353 -18.57 -11.74 31.91
C LEU A 353 -17.75 -10.98 32.96
N ASP A 354 -17.13 -11.67 33.92
CA ASP A 354 -16.25 -11.04 34.91
C ASP A 354 -15.01 -10.42 34.26
N LEU A 355 -14.43 -11.10 33.26
CA LEU A 355 -13.34 -10.55 32.45
C LEU A 355 -13.79 -9.31 31.64
N LEU A 356 -14.99 -9.31 31.05
CA LEU A 356 -15.52 -8.14 30.35
C LEU A 356 -15.82 -6.96 31.29
N LEU A 357 -16.24 -7.23 32.53
CA LEU A 357 -16.42 -6.19 33.56
C LEU A 357 -15.07 -5.58 33.97
N ALA A 358 -14.02 -6.40 34.09
CA ALA A 358 -12.68 -5.91 34.34
C ALA A 358 -12.18 -5.01 33.19
N ASP A 359 -12.44 -5.38 31.93
CA ASP A 359 -12.14 -4.55 30.76
C ASP A 359 -12.98 -3.27 30.76
N ALA A 360 -14.26 -3.32 31.12
CA ALA A 360 -15.12 -2.15 31.22
C ALA A 360 -14.60 -1.14 32.26
N ALA A 361 -14.17 -1.62 33.42
CA ALA A 361 -13.57 -0.79 34.46
C ALA A 361 -12.22 -0.20 34.03
N ALA A 362 -11.38 -1.00 33.36
CA ALA A 362 -10.12 -0.53 32.81
C ALA A 362 -10.36 0.54 31.73
N PHE A 363 -11.31 0.31 30.83
CA PHE A 363 -11.73 1.26 29.80
C PHE A 363 -12.24 2.55 30.43
N GLN A 364 -13.10 2.50 31.44
CA GLN A 364 -13.62 3.68 32.12
C GLN A 364 -12.50 4.55 32.73
N LYS A 365 -11.47 3.91 33.29
CA LYS A 365 -10.30 4.59 33.86
C LYS A 365 -9.45 5.30 32.80
N ILE A 366 -9.33 4.72 31.60
CA ILE A 366 -8.55 5.30 30.50
C ILE A 366 -9.38 6.34 29.72
N ALA A 367 -10.66 6.08 29.49
CA ALA A 367 -11.60 6.99 28.85
C ALA A 367 -11.66 8.36 29.56
N ALA A 368 -11.56 8.37 30.90
CA ALA A 368 -11.50 9.60 31.70
C ALA A 368 -10.26 10.48 31.41
N LYS A 369 -9.22 9.93 30.76
CA LYS A 369 -8.01 10.64 30.35
C LYS A 369 -8.02 11.07 28.88
N CYS A 370 -8.92 10.53 28.06
CA CYS A 370 -9.08 10.90 26.66
C CYS A 370 -9.97 12.17 26.59
N PRO A 371 -9.50 13.31 26.05
CA PRO A 371 -10.21 14.60 26.03
C PRO A 371 -11.51 14.63 25.20
N SER A 372 -11.90 13.53 24.54
CA SER A 372 -13.22 13.34 23.92
C SER A 372 -14.30 13.07 24.99
N VAL A 373 -14.28 13.86 26.07
CA VAL A 373 -14.80 13.56 27.42
C VAL A 373 -16.25 13.10 27.44
N ASP A 374 -17.10 13.63 26.56
CA ASP A 374 -18.54 13.32 26.62
C ASP A 374 -18.88 11.97 25.97
N THR A 375 -18.33 11.67 24.80
CA THR A 375 -18.65 10.43 24.08
C THR A 375 -17.97 9.23 24.73
N ALA A 376 -16.71 9.38 25.16
CA ALA A 376 -15.93 8.33 25.78
C ALA A 376 -16.50 7.87 27.13
N ALA A 377 -16.89 8.81 27.99
CA ALA A 377 -17.51 8.51 29.27
C ALA A 377 -18.93 7.95 29.09
N LEU A 378 -19.70 8.46 28.12
CA LEU A 378 -21.01 7.92 27.76
C LEU A 378 -20.88 6.47 27.28
N PHE A 379 -19.90 6.16 26.43
CA PHE A 379 -19.64 4.79 25.99
C PHE A 379 -19.16 3.88 27.11
N ALA A 380 -18.28 4.34 27.99
CA ALA A 380 -17.83 3.55 29.13
C ALA A 380 -19.01 3.16 30.02
N LYS A 381 -19.91 4.12 30.25
CA LYS A 381 -21.16 3.89 30.97
C LYS A 381 -22.09 2.93 30.22
N GLN A 382 -22.33 3.14 28.93
CA GLN A 382 -23.17 2.26 28.11
C GLN A 382 -22.62 0.83 28.03
N PHE A 383 -21.30 0.67 27.93
CA PHE A 383 -20.63 -0.63 27.93
C PHE A 383 -20.79 -1.33 29.27
N THR A 384 -20.56 -0.61 30.37
CA THR A 384 -20.75 -1.12 31.74
C THR A 384 -22.20 -1.51 31.99
N ASP A 385 -23.15 -0.65 31.62
CA ASP A 385 -24.59 -0.89 31.75
C ASP A 385 -25.02 -2.09 30.90
N ALA A 386 -24.47 -2.23 29.69
CA ALA A 386 -24.73 -3.35 28.81
C ALA A 386 -24.20 -4.66 29.40
N VAL A 387 -22.96 -4.72 29.90
CA VAL A 387 -22.40 -5.92 30.53
C VAL A 387 -23.17 -6.28 31.81
N ASN A 388 -23.56 -5.29 32.62
CA ASN A 388 -24.41 -5.53 33.80
C ASN A 388 -25.79 -6.09 33.43
N ARG A 389 -26.40 -5.64 32.33
CA ARG A 389 -27.65 -6.21 31.80
C ARG A 389 -27.51 -7.63 31.27
N LEU A 390 -26.29 -8.10 30.94
CA LEU A 390 -26.05 -9.50 30.55
C LEU A 390 -26.07 -10.44 31.77
N ARG A 391 -25.90 -9.91 32.98
CA ARG A 391 -25.82 -10.70 34.23
C ARG A 391 -27.17 -11.22 34.71
N GLU A 392 -28.27 -10.51 34.42
CA GLU A 392 -29.63 -10.93 34.80
C GLU A 392 -30.19 -12.07 33.91
N PRO A 393 -30.08 -12.04 32.56
CA PRO A 393 -30.61 -13.09 31.68
C PRO A 393 -29.75 -14.36 31.62
N ALA A 394 -28.45 -14.30 31.98
CA ALA A 394 -27.56 -15.47 32.01
C ALA A 394 -28.04 -16.57 33.00
N ILE A 395 -29.09 -16.31 33.78
CA ILE A 395 -29.72 -17.25 34.72
C ILE A 395 -30.97 -17.92 34.11
N THR A 396 -31.50 -17.46 32.96
CA THR A 396 -32.70 -18.03 32.30
C THR A 396 -32.47 -18.35 30.81
N PRO A 397 -32.54 -19.63 30.37
CA PRO A 397 -32.10 -20.08 29.03
C PRO A 397 -32.92 -19.56 27.82
N ASP A 398 -34.24 -19.41 27.94
CA ASP A 398 -35.11 -19.31 26.75
C ASP A 398 -35.18 -17.93 26.08
N LYS A 399 -34.58 -16.88 26.66
CA LYS A 399 -34.61 -15.50 26.11
C LYS A 399 -33.24 -14.83 26.03
N SER A 400 -32.19 -15.52 26.46
CA SER A 400 -30.88 -14.93 26.75
C SER A 400 -30.00 -14.78 25.51
N GLU A 401 -29.96 -15.75 24.59
CA GLU A 401 -29.03 -15.69 23.45
C GLU A 401 -29.25 -14.45 22.55
N LYS A 402 -30.48 -14.20 22.11
CA LYS A 402 -30.80 -13.07 21.23
C LYS A 402 -30.53 -11.72 21.91
N VAL A 403 -30.91 -11.60 23.18
CA VAL A 403 -30.70 -10.37 23.97
C VAL A 403 -29.21 -10.14 24.23
N ILE A 404 -28.46 -11.18 24.58
CA ILE A 404 -27.01 -11.13 24.80
C ILE A 404 -26.29 -10.75 23.51
N ARG A 405 -26.63 -11.41 22.40
CA ARG A 405 -26.04 -11.16 21.07
C ARG A 405 -26.31 -9.73 20.58
N MET A 406 -27.55 -9.24 20.69
CA MET A 406 -27.90 -7.86 20.31
C MET A 406 -27.19 -6.80 21.18
N THR A 407 -27.04 -7.08 22.47
CA THR A 407 -26.38 -6.17 23.41
C THR A 407 -24.87 -6.09 23.13
N LEU A 408 -24.21 -7.22 22.88
CA LEU A 408 -22.80 -7.28 22.49
C LEU A 408 -22.53 -6.62 21.13
N GLN A 409 -23.43 -6.79 20.16
CA GLN A 409 -23.30 -6.15 18.85
C GLN A 409 -23.45 -4.63 18.94
N ARG A 410 -24.37 -4.14 19.77
CA ARG A 410 -24.53 -2.70 19.99
C ARG A 410 -23.31 -2.08 20.66
N ILE A 411 -22.59 -2.83 21.51
CA ILE A 411 -21.32 -2.41 22.12
C ILE A 411 -20.20 -2.29 21.06
N VAL A 412 -20.05 -3.31 20.22
CA VAL A 412 -19.01 -3.37 19.18
C VAL A 412 -19.25 -2.33 18.09
N ALA A 413 -20.52 -2.03 17.81
CA ALA A 413 -20.97 -1.20 16.70
C ALA A 413 -20.66 0.29 16.81
N THR A 414 -20.60 0.87 18.01
CA THR A 414 -20.66 2.33 18.21
C THR A 414 -19.46 2.93 18.95
N GLY A 415 -18.79 2.20 19.85
CA GLY A 415 -17.67 2.74 20.63
C GLY A 415 -16.37 2.99 19.84
N PRO A 416 -15.85 2.02 19.08
CA PRO A 416 -14.50 2.08 18.47
C PRO A 416 -14.29 3.23 17.48
N ALA A 417 -15.31 3.56 16.69
CA ALA A 417 -15.21 4.50 15.59
C ALA A 417 -14.96 5.95 16.05
N ASP A 418 -15.60 6.38 17.14
CA ASP A 418 -15.47 7.75 17.64
C ASP A 418 -14.09 8.02 18.28
N PHE A 419 -13.52 7.04 18.99
CA PHE A 419 -12.15 7.14 19.51
C PHE A 419 -11.13 7.20 18.37
N GLN A 420 -11.34 6.42 17.31
CA GLN A 420 -10.46 6.39 16.14
C GLN A 420 -10.56 7.67 15.32
N HIS A 421 -11.76 8.22 15.16
CA HIS A 421 -11.96 9.53 14.54
C HIS A 421 -11.24 10.65 15.32
N GLU A 422 -11.22 10.58 16.66
CA GLU A 422 -10.45 11.51 17.49
C GLU A 422 -8.94 11.33 17.31
N ILE A 423 -8.42 10.10 17.32
CA ILE A 423 -7.00 9.81 17.05
C ILE A 423 -6.60 10.40 15.69
N GLY A 424 -7.44 10.20 14.67
CA GLY A 424 -7.25 10.74 13.33
C GLY A 424 -7.25 12.27 13.27
N ARG A 425 -8.24 12.90 13.90
CA ARG A 425 -8.33 14.37 13.98
C ARG A 425 -7.13 14.97 14.71
N LYS A 426 -6.64 14.31 15.75
CA LYS A 426 -5.47 14.73 16.52
C LYS A 426 -4.19 14.56 15.72
N ALA A 427 -3.99 13.42 15.06
CA ALA A 427 -2.86 13.20 14.16
C ALA A 427 -2.76 14.27 13.06
N ALA A 428 -3.90 14.63 12.45
CA ALA A 428 -3.95 15.67 11.42
C ALA A 428 -3.63 17.09 11.94
N LYS A 429 -3.79 17.33 13.24
CA LYS A 429 -3.57 18.63 13.90
C LYS A 429 -2.21 18.74 14.59
N LEU A 430 -1.36 17.71 14.53
CA LEU A 430 -0.03 17.75 15.13
C LEU A 430 0.79 18.92 14.56
N SER A 431 1.46 19.65 15.46
CA SER A 431 2.23 20.87 15.17
C SER A 431 3.51 20.65 14.35
N PHE A 432 3.62 19.57 13.59
CA PHE A 432 4.85 19.16 12.88
C PHE A 432 5.33 20.20 11.86
N ASP A 433 4.43 20.84 11.14
CA ASP A 433 4.77 21.88 10.15
C ASP A 433 5.38 23.11 10.83
N ARG A 434 4.77 23.54 11.94
CA ARG A 434 5.27 24.67 12.74
C ARG A 434 6.66 24.38 13.28
N ILE A 435 6.88 23.18 13.80
CA ILE A 435 8.19 22.75 14.31
C ILE A 435 9.23 22.74 13.18
N SER A 436 8.87 22.25 11.99
CA SER A 436 9.76 22.18 10.84
C SER A 436 10.18 23.56 10.33
N VAL A 437 9.25 24.52 10.29
CA VAL A 437 9.56 25.92 9.92
C VAL A 437 10.53 26.55 10.93
N LEU A 438 10.27 26.38 12.23
CA LEU A 438 11.15 26.91 13.29
C LEU A 438 12.55 26.27 13.24
N VAL A 439 12.64 24.98 12.89
CA VAL A 439 13.91 24.27 12.68
C VAL A 439 14.64 24.78 11.44
N ALA A 440 13.94 24.99 10.34
CA ALA A 440 14.52 25.55 9.12
C ALA A 440 15.12 26.94 9.39
N ASP A 441 14.38 27.82 10.08
CA ASP A 441 14.85 29.16 10.47
C ASP A 441 16.14 29.13 11.30
N LEU A 442 16.28 28.12 12.18
CA LEU A 442 17.50 27.90 12.96
C LEU A 442 18.67 27.37 12.11
N LEU A 443 18.41 26.57 11.07
CA LEU A 443 19.42 26.01 10.17
C LEU A 443 19.96 27.03 9.16
N THR A 444 19.11 27.90 8.60
CA THR A 444 19.50 28.86 7.54
C THR A 444 20.56 29.86 7.98
N ASP A 445 20.67 30.14 9.28
CA ASP A 445 21.59 31.14 9.83
C ASP A 445 23.05 30.64 10.00
N ARG A 446 23.37 29.41 9.56
CA ARG A 446 24.71 28.77 9.63
C ARG A 446 25.36 28.73 11.03
N MET A 447 24.61 29.04 12.09
CA MET A 447 25.11 29.07 13.47
C MET A 447 25.23 27.68 14.10
N ILE A 448 24.54 26.71 13.53
CA ILE A 448 24.60 25.30 13.92
C ILE A 448 25.38 24.59 12.83
N PRO A 449 26.50 23.91 13.15
CA PRO A 449 27.31 23.22 12.16
C PRO A 449 26.45 22.24 11.32
N PRO A 450 26.66 22.16 9.99
CA PRO A 450 26.02 21.13 9.17
C PRO A 450 26.38 19.75 9.72
N GLY A 451 25.35 18.95 10.04
CA GLY A 451 25.49 17.63 10.69
C GLY A 451 24.96 17.54 12.13
N VAL A 452 24.49 18.64 12.73
CA VAL A 452 23.75 18.58 14.00
C VAL A 452 22.33 18.08 13.72
N GLY A 453 21.82 17.16 14.55
CA GLY A 453 20.61 16.36 14.33
C GLY A 453 19.29 17.06 13.96
N LEU A 454 19.23 18.37 13.78
CA LEU A 454 18.06 19.11 13.30
C LEU A 454 17.50 18.62 11.95
N GLU A 455 18.33 18.09 11.05
CA GLU A 455 17.84 17.45 9.81
C GLU A 455 16.90 16.27 10.10
N GLY A 456 17.11 15.55 11.21
CA GLY A 456 16.22 14.49 11.66
C GLY A 456 14.85 15.03 12.14
N MET A 457 14.72 16.31 12.51
CA MET A 457 13.42 16.89 12.83
C MET A 457 12.57 17.17 11.59
N MET A 458 13.18 17.35 10.41
CA MET A 458 12.44 17.47 9.14
C MET A 458 11.68 16.20 8.78
N LYS A 459 12.03 15.07 9.42
CA LYS A 459 11.32 13.78 9.28
C LYS A 459 9.96 13.75 9.98
N LEU A 460 9.61 14.80 10.74
CA LEU A 460 8.28 14.97 11.31
C LEU A 460 7.20 15.16 10.22
N ILE A 461 7.53 15.77 9.06
CA ILE A 461 6.57 15.98 7.97
C ILE A 461 6.18 14.65 7.30
N PRO A 462 7.12 13.84 6.78
CA PRO A 462 6.78 12.51 6.28
C PRO A 462 6.08 11.61 7.30
N LEU A 463 6.42 11.74 8.59
CA LEU A 463 5.75 11.03 9.68
C LEU A 463 4.28 11.43 9.83
N LYS A 464 3.96 12.73 9.71
CA LYS A 464 2.59 13.27 9.71
C LYS A 464 1.76 12.66 8.60
N ASP A 465 2.28 12.73 7.38
CA ASP A 465 1.57 12.32 6.17
C ASP A 465 1.29 10.82 6.20
N GLU A 466 2.25 10.02 6.67
CA GLU A 466 2.10 8.58 6.77
C GLU A 466 1.10 8.15 7.86
N VAL A 467 1.10 8.82 9.03
CA VAL A 467 0.08 8.59 10.07
C VAL A 467 -1.30 9.03 9.57
N GLY A 468 -1.40 10.17 8.89
CA GLY A 468 -2.63 10.65 8.26
C GLY A 468 -3.18 9.67 7.23
N ARG A 469 -2.30 9.06 6.43
CA ARG A 469 -2.64 8.01 5.47
C ARG A 469 -3.21 6.77 6.16
N LEU A 470 -2.58 6.28 7.23
CA LEU A 470 -3.06 5.12 8.00
C LEU A 470 -4.41 5.38 8.70
N VAL A 471 -4.64 6.60 9.15
CA VAL A 471 -5.93 7.02 9.69
C VAL A 471 -7.01 6.97 8.62
N ALA A 472 -6.75 7.52 7.43
CA ALA A 472 -7.70 7.51 6.32
C ALA A 472 -7.98 6.08 5.82
N GLU A 473 -6.95 5.24 5.76
CA GLU A 473 -7.04 3.81 5.46
C GLU A 473 -8.01 3.11 6.41
N HIS A 474 -7.84 3.30 7.71
CA HIS A 474 -8.70 2.75 8.74
C HIS A 474 -10.14 3.26 8.68
N GLN A 475 -10.32 4.58 8.49
CA GLN A 475 -11.65 5.19 8.36
C GLN A 475 -12.42 4.58 7.19
N SER A 476 -11.73 4.36 6.08
CA SER A 476 -12.35 3.77 4.89
C SER A 476 -12.82 2.33 5.16
N TRP A 477 -12.07 1.57 5.97
CA TRP A 477 -12.51 0.24 6.42
C TRP A 477 -13.70 0.27 7.39
N GLN A 478 -13.82 1.28 8.25
CA GLN A 478 -15.02 1.47 9.09
C GLN A 478 -16.26 1.82 8.28
N ASP A 479 -16.10 2.68 7.28
CA ASP A 479 -17.20 3.07 6.41
C ASP A 479 -17.66 1.85 5.58
N PHE A 480 -16.72 1.00 5.12
CA PHE A 480 -17.06 -0.29 4.53
C PHE A 480 -17.84 -1.20 5.49
N ASP A 481 -17.38 -1.34 6.75
CA ASP A 481 -18.12 -2.10 7.77
C ASP A 481 -19.55 -1.58 7.96
N ARG A 482 -19.73 -0.25 7.95
CA ARG A 482 -21.05 0.39 8.06
C ARG A 482 -21.97 0.02 6.90
N GLU A 483 -21.45 -0.03 5.68
CA GLU A 483 -22.19 -0.42 4.47
C GLU A 483 -22.51 -1.93 4.44
N VAL A 484 -21.68 -2.77 5.06
CA VAL A 484 -21.91 -4.23 5.15
C VAL A 484 -22.92 -4.61 6.23
N ARG A 485 -23.07 -3.82 7.31
CA ARG A 485 -23.99 -4.13 8.43
C ARG A 485 -25.45 -4.38 8.03
N PRO A 486 -26.07 -3.61 7.11
CA PRO A 486 -27.40 -3.94 6.61
C PRO A 486 -27.49 -5.34 6.00
N ILE A 487 -26.41 -5.84 5.41
CA ILE A 487 -26.32 -7.19 4.84
C ILE A 487 -26.22 -8.22 5.97
N ASP A 488 -25.45 -7.96 7.03
CA ASP A 488 -25.38 -8.84 8.23
C ASP A 488 -26.78 -9.10 8.81
N ASP A 489 -27.61 -8.06 8.94
CA ASP A 489 -28.96 -8.16 9.50
C ASP A 489 -29.92 -8.96 8.60
N LYS A 490 -29.80 -8.80 7.28
CA LYS A 490 -30.62 -9.53 6.29
C LYS A 490 -30.17 -10.97 6.12
N ALA A 491 -28.86 -11.23 6.09
CA ALA A 491 -28.30 -12.57 6.06
C ALA A 491 -28.82 -13.41 7.23
N ARG A 492 -28.80 -12.87 8.45
CA ARG A 492 -29.38 -13.56 9.62
C ARG A 492 -30.88 -13.79 9.53
N SER A 493 -31.59 -12.87 8.88
CA SER A 493 -33.03 -13.01 8.67
C SER A 493 -33.34 -14.15 7.70
N VAL A 494 -32.55 -14.29 6.64
CA VAL A 494 -32.59 -15.43 5.71
C VAL A 494 -32.21 -16.73 6.41
N GLU A 495 -31.18 -16.75 7.24
CA GLU A 495 -30.81 -17.91 8.08
C GLU A 495 -31.97 -18.34 9.01
N GLY A 496 -32.74 -17.37 9.52
CA GLY A 496 -33.97 -17.59 10.28
C GLY A 496 -35.20 -17.96 9.43
N GLY A 497 -35.04 -18.24 8.14
CA GLY A 497 -36.11 -18.69 7.22
C GLY A 497 -36.86 -17.57 6.49
N ARG A 498 -36.42 -16.31 6.58
CA ARG A 498 -37.03 -15.18 5.83
C ARG A 498 -36.38 -15.00 4.46
N GLU A 499 -36.68 -15.89 3.53
CA GLU A 499 -36.17 -15.84 2.15
C GLU A 499 -36.58 -14.56 1.40
N ALA A 500 -37.63 -13.85 1.85
CA ALA A 500 -38.06 -12.58 1.28
C ALA A 500 -37.00 -11.46 1.35
N ASP A 501 -35.97 -11.61 2.19
CA ASP A 501 -34.87 -10.64 2.31
C ASP A 501 -33.75 -10.87 1.26
N LEU A 502 -33.78 -11.96 0.49
CA LEU A 502 -32.77 -12.28 -0.53
C LEU A 502 -32.59 -11.21 -1.63
N PRO A 503 -33.66 -10.60 -2.19
CA PRO A 503 -33.51 -9.54 -3.20
C PRO A 503 -32.77 -8.32 -2.67
N ASP A 504 -32.96 -8.00 -1.39
CA ASP A 504 -32.27 -6.88 -0.77
C ASP A 504 -30.78 -7.19 -0.51
N ILE A 505 -30.45 -8.44 -0.17
CA ILE A 505 -29.07 -8.91 -0.06
C ILE A 505 -28.38 -8.78 -1.42
N GLN A 506 -29.04 -9.18 -2.51
CA GLN A 506 -28.52 -9.03 -3.87
C GLN A 506 -28.23 -7.56 -4.19
N TYR A 507 -29.20 -6.66 -3.98
CA TYR A 507 -29.02 -5.23 -4.23
C TYR A 507 -27.82 -4.65 -3.46
N LEU A 508 -27.68 -4.99 -2.19
CA LEU A 508 -26.57 -4.50 -1.37
C LEU A 508 -25.22 -5.12 -1.80
N ALA A 509 -25.21 -6.39 -2.23
CA ALA A 509 -24.00 -7.07 -2.71
C ALA A 509 -23.42 -6.41 -3.96
N GLU A 510 -24.26 -5.88 -4.86
CA GLU A 510 -23.85 -5.17 -6.08
C GLU A 510 -23.13 -3.85 -5.76
N LEU A 511 -23.42 -3.23 -4.60
CA LEU A 511 -22.79 -1.98 -4.16
C LEU A 511 -21.40 -2.17 -3.53
N LEU A 512 -21.04 -3.39 -3.11
CA LEU A 512 -19.78 -3.66 -2.42
C LEU A 512 -18.55 -3.63 -3.33
N ALA A 513 -18.67 -4.13 -4.57
CA ALA A 513 -17.53 -4.25 -5.47
C ALA A 513 -16.91 -2.88 -5.89
N PRO A 514 -17.70 -1.87 -6.27
CA PRO A 514 -17.17 -0.52 -6.52
C PRO A 514 -16.50 0.09 -5.28
N TRP A 515 -17.03 -0.22 -4.10
CA TRP A 515 -16.51 0.26 -2.82
C TRP A 515 -15.11 -0.31 -2.53
N VAL A 516 -14.94 -1.63 -2.65
CA VAL A 516 -13.64 -2.28 -2.43
C VAL A 516 -12.62 -1.91 -3.50
N GLN A 517 -13.04 -1.65 -4.74
CA GLN A 517 -12.15 -1.11 -5.77
C GLN A 517 -11.63 0.28 -5.41
N ASN A 518 -12.49 1.15 -4.88
CA ASN A 518 -12.08 2.47 -4.41
C ASN A 518 -11.14 2.38 -3.18
N LEU A 519 -11.41 1.44 -2.26
CA LEU A 519 -10.48 1.12 -1.17
C LEU A 519 -9.12 0.63 -1.70
N GLN A 520 -9.12 -0.27 -2.66
CA GLN A 520 -7.89 -0.80 -3.26
C GLN A 520 -7.08 0.30 -3.97
N ALA A 521 -7.74 1.25 -4.63
CA ALA A 521 -7.08 2.37 -5.30
C ALA A 521 -6.41 3.35 -4.33
N THR A 522 -6.95 3.47 -3.12
CA THR A 522 -6.46 4.41 -2.09
C THR A 522 -5.48 3.77 -1.10
N GLN A 523 -5.42 2.43 -1.03
CA GLN A 523 -4.59 1.71 -0.08
C GLN A 523 -3.39 1.04 -0.74
N THR A 524 -2.19 1.38 -0.26
CA THR A 524 -0.93 0.81 -0.76
C THR A 524 -0.50 -0.40 0.07
N GLY A 525 -0.13 -1.51 -0.60
CA GLY A 525 0.56 -2.64 0.06
C GLY A 525 -0.31 -3.85 0.44
N TYR A 526 -1.50 -4.00 -0.14
CA TYR A 526 -2.45 -5.10 0.14
C TYR A 526 -2.96 -5.78 -1.14
N SER A 527 -2.21 -5.74 -2.25
CA SER A 527 -2.72 -6.17 -3.57
C SER A 527 -3.32 -7.58 -3.56
N ASP A 528 -2.70 -8.49 -2.82
CA ASP A 528 -3.08 -9.90 -2.79
C ASP A 528 -4.30 -10.11 -1.87
N ASP A 529 -4.32 -9.47 -0.70
CA ASP A 529 -5.45 -9.56 0.24
C ASP A 529 -6.72 -8.87 -0.31
N PHE A 530 -6.58 -7.75 -1.03
CA PHE A 530 -7.70 -7.12 -1.74
C PHE A 530 -8.20 -8.00 -2.89
N SER A 531 -7.29 -8.67 -3.61
CA SER A 531 -7.69 -9.60 -4.66
C SER A 531 -8.52 -10.76 -4.09
N ASP A 532 -8.11 -11.30 -2.95
CA ASP A 532 -8.87 -12.31 -2.20
C ASP A 532 -10.25 -11.81 -1.77
N LEU A 533 -10.34 -10.59 -1.20
CA LEU A 533 -11.62 -9.99 -0.81
C LEU A 533 -12.52 -9.78 -2.04
N MET A 534 -11.97 -9.29 -3.15
CA MET A 534 -12.70 -9.08 -4.40
C MET A 534 -13.21 -10.40 -4.98
N LEU A 535 -12.44 -11.50 -4.87
CA LEU A 535 -12.92 -12.83 -5.25
C LEU A 535 -14.07 -13.30 -4.36
N SER A 536 -13.99 -13.07 -3.05
CA SER A 536 -15.08 -13.40 -2.12
C SER A 536 -16.34 -12.56 -2.36
N ILE A 537 -16.21 -11.27 -2.65
CA ILE A 537 -17.33 -10.40 -3.03
C ILE A 537 -17.98 -10.90 -4.32
N ARG A 538 -17.19 -11.22 -5.36
CA ARG A 538 -17.75 -11.78 -6.61
C ARG A 538 -18.49 -13.09 -6.38
N ALA A 539 -17.96 -13.99 -5.55
CA ALA A 539 -18.62 -15.24 -5.21
C ALA A 539 -19.96 -14.98 -4.50
N PHE A 540 -19.99 -14.05 -3.56
CA PHE A 540 -21.20 -13.62 -2.86
C PHE A 540 -22.23 -12.98 -3.78
N THR A 541 -21.84 -12.00 -4.60
CA THR A 541 -22.73 -11.35 -5.58
C THR A 541 -23.30 -12.37 -6.58
N THR A 542 -22.48 -13.32 -7.04
CA THR A 542 -22.92 -14.38 -7.96
C THR A 542 -23.95 -15.30 -7.31
N ALA A 543 -23.75 -15.68 -6.04
CA ALA A 543 -24.69 -16.51 -5.30
C ALA A 543 -26.03 -15.78 -5.07
N ALA A 544 -25.98 -14.50 -4.73
CA ALA A 544 -27.16 -13.68 -4.49
C ALA A 544 -27.96 -13.37 -5.77
N ALA A 545 -27.31 -13.28 -6.92
CA ALA A 545 -27.93 -12.98 -8.21
C ALA A 545 -28.39 -14.22 -9.00
N ALA A 546 -28.28 -15.42 -8.44
CA ALA A 546 -28.75 -16.64 -9.10
C ALA A 546 -30.28 -16.58 -9.34
N GLU A 547 -30.76 -17.16 -10.45
CA GLU A 547 -32.19 -17.20 -10.79
C GLU A 547 -33.05 -17.79 -9.65
N LYS A 548 -32.47 -18.72 -8.88
CA LYS A 548 -33.00 -19.26 -7.63
C LYS A 548 -31.88 -19.28 -6.58
N PRO A 549 -31.69 -18.19 -5.82
CA PRO A 549 -30.62 -18.12 -4.82
C PRO A 549 -30.89 -19.16 -3.74
N GLU A 550 -29.93 -20.05 -3.49
CA GLU A 550 -30.02 -20.98 -2.37
C GLU A 550 -29.59 -20.27 -1.09
N PRO A 551 -30.45 -20.13 -0.06
CA PRO A 551 -30.13 -19.44 1.19
C PRO A 551 -28.79 -19.88 1.79
N THR A 552 -28.54 -21.18 1.90
CA THR A 552 -27.31 -21.74 2.47
C THR A 552 -26.05 -21.28 1.75
N THR A 553 -26.09 -21.24 0.41
CA THR A 553 -24.94 -20.83 -0.42
C THR A 553 -24.71 -19.32 -0.33
N VAL A 554 -25.79 -18.51 -0.29
CA VAL A 554 -25.69 -17.05 -0.09
C VAL A 554 -25.07 -16.73 1.26
N ILE A 555 -25.52 -17.37 2.35
CA ILE A 555 -24.97 -17.16 3.69
C ILE A 555 -23.51 -17.59 3.78
N LYS A 556 -23.17 -18.77 3.25
CA LYS A 556 -21.79 -19.27 3.28
C LYS A 556 -20.80 -18.36 2.54
N THR A 557 -21.19 -17.83 1.39
CA THR A 557 -20.35 -16.92 0.61
C THR A 557 -20.25 -15.54 1.26
N PHE A 558 -21.33 -15.07 1.88
CA PHE A 558 -21.33 -13.86 2.71
C PHE A 558 -20.36 -13.99 3.90
N ASP A 559 -20.44 -15.07 4.67
CA ASP A 559 -19.55 -15.29 5.83
C ASP A 559 -18.06 -15.35 5.43
N ALA A 560 -17.75 -15.96 4.28
CA ALA A 560 -16.40 -15.99 3.75
C ALA A 560 -15.88 -14.60 3.38
N MET A 561 -16.72 -13.79 2.72
CA MET A 561 -16.42 -12.39 2.39
C MET A 561 -16.25 -11.55 3.66
N ARG A 562 -17.14 -11.72 4.65
CA ARG A 562 -17.08 -11.02 5.93
C ARG A 562 -15.81 -11.34 6.71
N ALA A 563 -15.42 -12.61 6.77
CA ALA A 563 -14.18 -13.02 7.42
C ALA A 563 -12.92 -12.39 6.78
N LYS A 564 -12.91 -12.21 5.45
CA LYS A 564 -11.83 -11.53 4.73
C LYS A 564 -11.81 -10.03 4.99
N ALA A 565 -12.98 -9.39 5.00
CA ALA A 565 -13.12 -7.98 5.36
C ALA A 565 -12.64 -7.72 6.80
N ASP A 566 -13.07 -8.54 7.75
CA ASP A 566 -12.66 -8.43 9.16
C ASP A 566 -11.15 -8.63 9.32
N TYR A 567 -10.54 -9.55 8.56
CA TYR A 567 -9.08 -9.73 8.55
C TYR A 567 -8.36 -8.44 8.10
N LEU A 568 -8.82 -7.83 7.00
CA LEU A 568 -8.23 -6.61 6.47
C LEU A 568 -8.45 -5.40 7.38
N PHE A 569 -9.64 -5.26 7.97
CA PHE A 569 -9.92 -4.25 8.99
C PHE A 569 -8.96 -4.39 10.17
N ASN A 570 -8.78 -5.60 10.71
CA ASN A 570 -7.86 -5.85 11.82
C ASN A 570 -6.41 -5.55 11.44
N LEU A 571 -6.01 -5.81 10.20
CA LEU A 571 -4.66 -5.52 9.72
C LEU A 571 -4.40 -4.01 9.60
N ALA A 572 -5.36 -3.25 9.07
CA ALA A 572 -5.30 -1.78 9.02
C ALA A 572 -5.23 -1.19 10.44
N ASP A 573 -6.06 -1.68 11.36
CA ASP A 573 -6.06 -1.26 12.76
C ASP A 573 -4.71 -1.53 13.45
N GLN A 574 -4.15 -2.73 13.27
CA GLN A 574 -2.82 -3.06 13.81
C GLN A 574 -1.71 -2.16 13.26
N LYS A 575 -1.78 -1.77 11.98
CA LYS A 575 -0.80 -0.83 11.42
C LYS A 575 -0.92 0.55 12.06
N LEU A 576 -2.15 1.06 12.22
CA LEU A 576 -2.41 2.33 12.88
C LEU A 576 -1.93 2.31 14.35
N LEU A 577 -2.19 1.23 15.09
CA LEU A 577 -1.71 1.08 16.46
C LEU A 577 -0.19 1.08 16.56
N LYS A 578 0.51 0.31 15.71
CA LYS A 578 1.99 0.28 15.67
C LYS A 578 2.59 1.62 15.23
N ALA A 579 1.91 2.34 14.34
CA ALA A 579 2.28 3.69 13.96
C ALA A 579 2.20 4.64 15.15
N CYS A 580 1.06 4.63 15.87
CA CYS A 580 0.88 5.39 17.10
C CYS A 580 1.95 5.05 18.15
N GLU A 581 2.30 3.77 18.35
CA GLU A 581 3.40 3.37 19.24
C GLU A 581 4.71 4.03 18.84
N SER A 582 5.08 3.86 17.57
CA SER A 582 6.34 4.38 17.02
C SER A 582 6.42 5.90 17.19
N VAL A 583 5.33 6.61 16.90
CA VAL A 583 5.23 8.06 17.10
C VAL A 583 5.31 8.41 18.59
N THR A 584 4.66 7.68 19.50
CA THR A 584 4.75 7.98 20.94
C THR A 584 6.14 7.77 21.55
N THR A 585 7.06 7.09 20.85
CA THR A 585 8.46 6.97 21.31
C THR A 585 9.22 8.30 21.28
N ILE A 586 8.74 9.30 20.53
CA ILE A 586 9.34 10.63 20.48
C ILE A 586 9.03 11.48 21.73
N ILE A 587 8.09 11.05 22.60
CA ILE A 587 7.69 11.79 23.81
C ILE A 587 8.86 11.93 24.80
N ALA A 588 9.57 10.85 25.12
CA ALA A 588 10.60 10.89 26.16
C ALA A 588 11.80 11.81 25.79
N PRO A 589 12.30 11.81 24.54
CA PRO A 589 13.27 12.81 24.10
C PRO A 589 12.74 14.27 24.17
N ILE A 590 11.47 14.49 23.82
CA ILE A 590 10.82 15.81 23.89
C ILE A 590 10.73 16.30 25.34
N GLU A 591 10.31 15.46 26.28
CA GLU A 591 10.25 15.78 27.72
C GLU A 591 11.61 16.21 28.27
N THR A 592 12.67 15.51 27.85
CA THR A 592 14.06 15.83 28.23
C THR A 592 14.49 17.18 27.69
N LEU A 593 14.09 17.53 26.47
CA LEU A 593 14.40 18.82 25.85
C LEU A 593 13.64 19.97 26.53
N LEU A 594 12.34 19.80 26.76
CA LEU A 594 11.49 20.81 27.37
C LEU A 594 11.96 21.18 28.78
N THR A 595 12.37 20.19 29.58
CA THR A 595 12.92 20.40 30.93
C THR A 595 14.25 21.17 30.94
N LYS A 596 14.99 21.18 29.82
CA LYS A 596 16.24 21.94 29.69
C LYS A 596 16.03 23.37 29.18
N ILE A 597 14.89 23.63 28.54
CA ILE A 597 14.55 24.96 27.99
C ILE A 597 13.80 25.79 29.03
N SER A 598 12.95 25.16 29.85
CA SER A 598 12.33 25.74 31.05
C SER A 598 13.33 25.89 32.20
#